data_AF-A0A850KR35-F1
#
_entry.id   AF-A0A850KR35-F1
#
_cell.length_a   1.000
_cell.length_b   1.000
_cell.length_c   1.000
_cell.angle_alpha   90.00
_cell.angle_beta   90.00
_cell.angle_gamma   90.00
#
_symmetry.space_group_name_H-M   'P 1'
#
loop_
_entity.id
_entity.type
_entity.pdbx_description
1 polymer ?
#
loop_
_entity_poly.entity_id
_entity_poly.type
_entity_poly.pdbx_seq_one_letter_code
_entity_poly.pdbx_strand_id
1 'polypeptide(L)'
;MSFIGATMAVMMTFMQGVDETGTAVARPIGSVQTDSATGSKYQIFEFYGRPPHTWEHARRMVKGYIIDGREGQLATVKDVTTHYFLILNFPEMRNLPMWIGLYAQCNETAELFWADDTPLADQAFRGFADGVARKISRSCTGRNKNSGNTAPIYYQPDEFGVRWQMGSSKQNLQYMMVEFPKPKEEAEAGEGETGETQQP
;
A
#
# COMPACT_ATOMS: atom_id res chain seq x y z
N MET A 1 -4.75 -48.33 -26.06
CA MET A 1 -5.39 -47.01 -26.18
C MET A 1 -4.81 -46.14 -25.09
N SER A 2 -4.04 -45.12 -25.48
CA SER A 2 -3.43 -44.12 -24.61
C SER A 2 -4.48 -43.23 -23.97
N PHE A 3 -4.35 -42.96 -22.67
CA PHE A 3 -4.67 -41.66 -22.10
C PHE A 3 -3.57 -41.31 -21.11
N ILE A 4 -2.65 -40.48 -21.58
CA ILE A 4 -1.66 -39.77 -20.77
C ILE A 4 -2.40 -38.58 -20.17
N GLY A 5 -2.84 -38.71 -18.93
CA GLY A 5 -3.38 -37.60 -18.15
C GLY A 5 -2.23 -36.81 -17.54
N ALA A 6 -1.88 -35.69 -18.15
CA ALA A 6 -0.90 -34.74 -17.61
C ALA A 6 -1.48 -34.07 -16.36
N THR A 7 -1.14 -34.58 -15.18
CA THR A 7 -1.24 -33.84 -13.93
C THR A 7 -0.22 -32.70 -13.97
N MET A 8 -0.69 -31.49 -14.32
CA MET A 8 0.06 -30.25 -14.08
C MET A 8 0.24 -30.08 -12.57
N ALA A 9 1.43 -30.39 -12.10
CA ALA A 9 1.90 -29.99 -10.79
C ALA A 9 2.08 -28.45 -10.79
N VAL A 10 1.18 -27.73 -10.13
CA VAL A 10 1.41 -26.34 -9.76
C VAL A 10 2.37 -26.34 -8.58
N MET A 11 3.67 -26.42 -8.88
CA MET A 11 4.77 -26.17 -7.94
C MET A 11 5.40 -24.81 -8.24
N MET A 12 4.88 -23.74 -7.65
CA MET A 12 5.55 -22.42 -7.44
C MET A 12 4.77 -21.76 -6.30
N THR A 13 5.31 -21.22 -5.20
CA THR A 13 6.65 -20.73 -4.87
C THR A 13 6.72 -20.61 -3.33
N PHE A 14 7.41 -21.52 -2.64
CA PHE A 14 7.81 -21.33 -1.24
C PHE A 14 9.29 -20.94 -1.21
N MET A 15 9.64 -19.83 -1.84
CA MET A 15 10.88 -19.13 -1.52
C MET A 15 10.56 -18.02 -0.53
N GLN A 16 10.07 -18.41 0.65
CA GLN A 16 10.23 -17.55 1.82
C GLN A 16 11.68 -17.70 2.25
N GLY A 17 12.52 -16.77 1.82
CA GLY A 17 13.84 -16.58 2.39
C GLY A 17 13.70 -16.39 3.89
N VAL A 18 13.91 -17.46 4.64
CA VAL A 18 14.27 -17.37 6.04
C VAL A 18 15.72 -16.93 6.02
N ASP A 19 15.92 -15.62 6.06
CA ASP A 19 17.25 -15.07 6.27
C ASP A 19 17.70 -15.50 7.68
N GLU A 20 18.62 -16.46 7.77
CA GLU A 20 19.18 -16.99 9.02
C GLU A 20 19.86 -15.91 9.88
N THR A 21 19.92 -14.65 9.41
CA THR A 21 20.44 -13.48 10.11
C THR A 21 19.51 -12.90 11.19
N GLY A 22 18.26 -13.38 11.30
CA GLY A 22 17.30 -12.87 12.29
C GLY A 22 16.68 -11.51 11.93
N THR A 23 16.71 -11.17 10.64
CA THR A 23 16.12 -9.94 10.07
C THR A 23 14.58 -10.06 10.00
N ALA A 24 13.86 -8.94 10.14
CA ALA A 24 12.41 -8.89 9.99
C ALA A 24 11.95 -9.42 8.62
N VAL A 25 10.93 -10.27 8.61
CA VAL A 25 10.27 -10.79 7.39
C VAL A 25 8.79 -10.40 7.44
N ALA A 26 8.25 -9.90 6.33
CA ALA A 26 6.81 -9.65 6.19
C ALA A 26 6.13 -10.92 5.66
N ARG A 27 4.99 -11.33 6.21
CA ARG A 27 4.19 -12.47 5.72
C ARG A 27 2.74 -12.05 5.50
N PRO A 28 2.10 -12.48 4.40
CA PRO A 28 0.68 -12.24 4.20
C PRO A 28 -0.15 -13.00 5.24
N ILE A 29 -1.18 -12.35 5.75
CA ILE A 29 -2.18 -12.95 6.65
C ILE A 29 -3.59 -12.73 6.08
N GLY A 30 -4.50 -13.64 6.42
CA GLY A 30 -5.89 -13.59 5.93
C GLY A 30 -6.03 -13.77 4.41
N SER A 31 -7.22 -13.47 3.91
CA SER A 31 -7.55 -13.59 2.49
C SER A 31 -7.28 -12.30 1.71
N VAL A 32 -6.95 -12.45 0.43
CA VAL A 32 -6.88 -11.34 -0.52
C VAL A 32 -8.30 -10.87 -0.83
N GLN A 33 -8.52 -9.56 -0.79
CA GLN A 33 -9.80 -8.95 -1.17
C GLN A 33 -9.62 -8.10 -2.42
N THR A 34 -10.54 -8.18 -3.37
CA THR A 34 -10.51 -7.35 -4.59
C THR A 34 -11.46 -6.17 -4.41
N ASP A 35 -10.96 -4.96 -4.59
CA ASP A 35 -11.81 -3.77 -4.68
C ASP A 35 -12.39 -3.72 -6.11
N SER A 36 -13.71 -3.82 -6.23
CA SER A 36 -14.38 -3.81 -7.54
C SER A 36 -14.29 -2.44 -8.23
N ALA A 37 -14.08 -1.35 -7.49
CA ALA A 37 -14.02 -0.01 -8.07
C ALA A 37 -12.70 0.26 -8.80
N THR A 38 -11.59 -0.19 -8.20
CA THR A 38 -10.23 0.03 -8.73
C THR A 38 -9.69 -1.19 -9.48
N GLY A 39 -10.25 -2.38 -9.21
CA GLY A 39 -9.71 -3.65 -9.64
C GLY A 39 -8.41 -4.02 -8.91
N SER A 40 -7.97 -3.23 -7.93
CA SER A 40 -6.81 -3.54 -7.08
C SER A 40 -7.13 -4.68 -6.13
N LYS A 41 -6.10 -5.45 -5.78
CA LYS A 41 -6.21 -6.48 -4.73
C LYS A 41 -5.51 -6.01 -3.47
N TYR A 42 -6.04 -6.36 -2.32
CA TYR A 42 -5.52 -5.94 -1.02
C TYR A 42 -5.32 -7.14 -0.10
N GLN A 43 -4.30 -7.07 0.74
CA GLN A 43 -4.03 -8.08 1.77
C GLN A 43 -3.23 -7.46 2.92
N ILE A 44 -3.48 -7.94 4.14
CA ILE A 44 -2.68 -7.53 5.30
C ILE A 44 -1.40 -8.35 5.33
N PHE A 45 -0.30 -7.69 5.65
CA PHE A 45 0.97 -8.33 5.95
C PHE A 45 1.36 -8.05 7.40
N GLU A 46 1.98 -9.04 8.02
CA GLU A 46 2.51 -8.99 9.37
C GLU A 46 4.02 -9.19 9.36
N PHE A 47 4.74 -8.38 10.13
CA PHE A 47 6.15 -8.57 10.38
C PHE A 47 6.39 -9.65 11.44
N TYR A 48 7.34 -10.53 11.14
CA TYR A 48 7.89 -11.55 12.03
C TYR A 48 9.39 -11.31 12.21
N GLY A 49 9.91 -11.60 13.39
CA GLY A 49 11.34 -11.47 13.70
C GLY A 49 11.68 -10.19 14.45
N ARG A 50 12.97 -9.82 14.44
CA ARG A 50 13.46 -8.63 15.15
C ARG A 50 13.29 -7.39 14.27
N PRO A 51 12.97 -6.22 14.85
CA PRO A 51 12.93 -4.94 14.13
C PRO A 51 14.17 -4.71 13.25
N PRO A 52 14.06 -3.90 12.18
CA PRO A 52 13.09 -2.80 12.02
C PRO A 52 11.76 -3.22 11.37
N HIS A 53 10.64 -2.78 11.95
CA HIS A 53 9.30 -2.82 11.34
C HIS A 53 8.87 -1.39 10.94
N THR A 54 9.82 -0.62 10.40
CA THR A 54 9.61 0.77 10.00
C THR A 54 8.87 0.83 8.67
N TRP A 55 8.26 1.97 8.37
CA TRP A 55 7.57 2.20 7.10
C TRP A 55 8.49 1.99 5.89
N GLU A 56 9.73 2.47 5.95
CA GLU A 56 10.70 2.32 4.86
C GLU A 56 11.05 0.86 4.62
N HIS A 57 11.16 0.07 5.70
CA HIS A 57 11.36 -1.36 5.59
C HIS A 57 10.13 -2.06 5.01
N ALA A 58 8.93 -1.68 5.45
CA ALA A 58 7.67 -2.19 4.90
C ALA A 58 7.53 -1.93 3.39
N ARG A 59 7.81 -0.69 2.95
CA ARG A 59 7.81 -0.31 1.52
C ARG A 59 8.74 -1.17 0.68
N ARG A 60 9.89 -1.56 1.23
CA ARG A 60 10.86 -2.42 0.52
C ARG A 60 10.41 -3.88 0.46
N MET A 61 9.87 -4.40 1.57
CA MET A 61 9.51 -5.82 1.69
C MET A 61 8.36 -6.22 0.76
N VAL A 62 7.40 -5.33 0.52
CA VAL A 62 6.21 -5.62 -0.28
C VAL A 62 6.49 -5.76 -1.78
N LYS A 63 7.54 -5.11 -2.30
CA LYS A 63 7.95 -5.16 -3.72
C LYS A 63 8.32 -6.56 -4.22
N GLY A 64 8.68 -7.48 -3.32
CA GLY A 64 8.97 -8.87 -3.68
C GLY A 64 7.73 -9.75 -3.85
N TYR A 65 6.55 -9.28 -3.43
CA TYR A 65 5.34 -10.08 -3.41
C TYR A 65 4.53 -9.87 -4.70
N ILE A 66 4.17 -10.98 -5.35
CA ILE A 66 3.43 -10.95 -6.62
C ILE A 66 2.15 -11.78 -6.48
N ILE A 67 1.02 -11.20 -6.85
CA ILE A 67 -0.27 -11.89 -6.95
C ILE A 67 -0.84 -11.64 -8.34
N ASP A 68 -1.11 -12.71 -9.10
CA ASP A 68 -1.62 -12.64 -10.48
C ASP A 68 -0.82 -11.68 -11.37
N GLY A 69 0.51 -11.75 -11.28
CA GLY A 69 1.42 -10.91 -12.05
C GLY A 69 1.53 -9.45 -11.58
N ARG A 70 0.90 -9.09 -10.46
CA ARG A 70 0.90 -7.73 -9.90
C ARG A 70 1.87 -7.64 -8.73
N GLU A 71 2.81 -6.72 -8.80
CA GLU A 71 3.76 -6.45 -7.72
C GLU A 71 3.08 -5.70 -6.56
N GLY A 72 3.40 -6.09 -5.33
CA GLY A 72 2.86 -5.48 -4.13
C GLY A 72 3.49 -4.12 -3.80
N GLN A 73 2.67 -3.21 -3.31
CA GLN A 73 3.08 -1.93 -2.74
C GLN A 73 2.30 -1.66 -1.45
N LEU A 74 2.79 -0.73 -0.62
CA LEU A 74 1.99 -0.27 0.52
C LEU A 74 0.73 0.44 -0.02
N ALA A 75 -0.41 0.13 0.57
CA ALA A 75 -1.70 0.48 -0.02
C ALA A 75 -1.91 1.98 -0.20
N THR A 76 -2.41 2.34 -1.39
CA THR A 76 -2.88 3.70 -1.69
C THR A 76 -4.38 3.80 -1.42
N VAL A 77 -4.81 4.92 -0.84
CA VAL A 77 -6.23 5.14 -0.47
C VAL A 77 -6.69 6.47 -1.06
N LYS A 78 -7.06 6.41 -2.34
CA LYS A 78 -7.31 7.59 -3.16
C LYS A 78 -8.70 8.21 -2.95
N ASP A 79 -9.65 7.41 -2.49
CA ASP A 79 -11.03 7.83 -2.27
C ASP A 79 -11.65 7.21 -1.01
N VAL A 80 -12.85 7.71 -0.70
CA VAL A 80 -13.64 7.28 0.46
C VAL A 80 -14.16 5.84 0.31
N THR A 81 -14.37 5.38 -0.93
CA THR A 81 -14.86 4.04 -1.22
C THR A 81 -13.80 3.01 -0.87
N THR A 82 -12.56 3.19 -1.32
CA THR A 82 -11.43 2.33 -0.94
C THR A 82 -11.19 2.37 0.57
N HIS A 83 -11.31 3.54 1.21
CA HIS A 83 -11.19 3.64 2.67
C HIS A 83 -12.19 2.74 3.40
N TYR A 84 -13.48 2.80 3.04
CA TYR A 84 -14.50 1.95 3.66
C TYR A 84 -14.40 0.50 3.22
N PHE A 85 -14.05 0.22 1.97
CA PHE A 85 -13.77 -1.14 1.49
C PHE A 85 -12.73 -1.82 2.39
N LEU A 86 -11.64 -1.13 2.67
CA LEU A 86 -10.57 -1.64 3.53
C LEU A 86 -11.08 -1.90 4.96
N ILE A 87 -11.77 -0.94 5.57
CA ILE A 87 -12.26 -1.06 6.96
C ILE A 87 -13.34 -2.15 7.12
N LEU A 88 -14.15 -2.38 6.09
CA LEU A 88 -15.25 -3.35 6.13
C LEU A 88 -14.75 -4.78 5.90
N ASN A 89 -13.81 -4.96 4.96
CA ASN A 89 -13.34 -6.29 4.55
C ASN A 89 -12.12 -6.79 5.33
N PHE A 90 -11.43 -5.92 6.06
CA PHE A 90 -10.28 -6.26 6.90
C PHE A 90 -10.51 -5.84 8.36
N PRO A 91 -11.15 -6.68 9.19
CA PRO A 91 -11.49 -6.35 10.57
C PRO A 91 -10.29 -5.91 11.42
N GLU A 92 -9.10 -6.39 11.12
CA GLU A 92 -7.85 -6.02 11.79
C GLU A 92 -7.56 -4.52 11.68
N MET A 93 -7.96 -3.86 10.59
CA MET A 93 -7.76 -2.42 10.43
C MET A 93 -8.54 -1.58 11.46
N ARG A 94 -9.62 -2.15 12.01
CA ARG A 94 -10.41 -1.51 13.08
C ARG A 94 -9.81 -1.72 14.47
N ASN A 95 -8.79 -2.58 14.60
CA ASN A 95 -8.27 -3.00 15.90
C ASN A 95 -6.76 -2.80 16.04
N LEU A 96 -6.02 -2.74 14.93
CA LEU A 96 -4.57 -2.73 14.92
C LEU A 96 -4.03 -1.55 14.09
N PRO A 97 -2.99 -0.85 14.57
CA PRO A 97 -2.35 0.19 13.77
C PRO A 97 -1.54 -0.44 12.63
N MET A 98 -1.67 0.13 11.42
CA MET A 98 -1.07 -0.44 10.22
C MET A 98 -0.40 0.60 9.33
N TRP A 99 0.78 0.27 8.81
CA TRP A 99 1.40 1.08 7.75
C TRP A 99 0.52 1.08 6.48
N ILE A 100 0.45 2.23 5.84
CA ILE A 100 -0.12 2.44 4.50
C ILE A 100 0.89 3.16 3.62
N GLY A 101 0.63 3.28 2.33
CA GLY A 101 1.55 3.87 1.37
C GLY A 101 1.77 5.38 1.49
N LEU A 102 1.08 6.06 2.40
CA LEU A 102 1.17 7.51 2.54
C LEU A 102 2.38 7.94 3.37
N TYR A 103 3.09 8.94 2.90
CA TYR A 103 4.19 9.57 3.61
C TYR A 103 4.28 11.06 3.31
N ALA A 104 4.82 11.84 4.23
CA ALA A 104 5.18 13.23 3.99
C ALA A 104 6.68 13.32 3.70
N GLN A 105 7.05 13.98 2.61
CA GLN A 105 8.40 14.42 2.36
C GLN A 105 8.65 15.70 3.17
N CYS A 106 9.58 15.66 4.11
CA CYS A 106 9.90 16.82 4.94
C CYS A 106 10.79 17.80 4.17
N ASN A 107 10.16 18.64 3.35
CA ASN A 107 10.70 19.82 2.67
C ASN A 107 10.02 21.09 3.22
N GLU A 108 10.19 22.23 2.55
CA GLU A 108 9.60 23.52 2.97
C GLU A 108 8.06 23.51 3.01
N THR A 109 7.43 22.65 2.20
CA THR A 109 5.98 22.55 2.04
C THR A 109 5.36 21.34 2.75
N ALA A 110 6.19 20.39 3.22
CA ALA A 110 5.77 19.12 3.81
C ALA A 110 4.82 18.33 2.89
N GLU A 111 5.18 18.21 1.62
CA GLU A 111 4.38 17.52 0.60
C GLU A 111 4.11 16.05 0.95
N LEU A 112 2.89 15.59 0.63
CA LEU A 112 2.42 14.24 0.93
C LEU A 112 2.33 13.44 -0.36
N PHE A 113 2.88 12.22 -0.34
CA PHE A 113 2.94 11.32 -1.47
C PHE A 113 2.50 9.91 -1.07
N TRP A 114 1.90 9.21 -2.03
CA TRP A 114 1.62 7.78 -1.95
C TRP A 114 2.85 6.95 -2.34
N ALA A 115 2.80 5.65 -2.08
CA ALA A 115 3.91 4.73 -2.36
C ALA A 115 4.18 4.57 -3.88
N ASP A 116 3.19 4.89 -4.71
CA ASP A 116 3.26 5.00 -6.17
C ASP A 116 3.76 6.37 -6.66
N ASP A 117 4.28 7.18 -5.73
CA ASP A 117 4.82 8.53 -5.92
C ASP A 117 3.78 9.56 -6.44
N THR A 118 2.48 9.23 -6.42
CA THR A 118 1.42 10.21 -6.72
C THR A 118 1.20 11.15 -5.53
N PRO A 119 1.05 12.47 -5.76
CA PRO A 119 0.87 13.43 -4.66
C PRO A 119 -0.55 13.35 -4.10
N LEU A 120 -0.68 13.47 -2.78
CA LEU A 120 -1.98 13.51 -2.10
C LEU A 120 -2.81 14.76 -2.52
N ALA A 121 -2.15 15.81 -3.00
CA ALA A 121 -2.82 17.02 -3.46
C ALA A 121 -3.80 16.74 -4.62
N ASP A 122 -3.53 15.72 -5.44
CA ASP A 122 -4.33 15.40 -6.64
C ASP A 122 -5.64 14.68 -6.31
N GLN A 123 -5.81 14.19 -5.07
CA GLN A 123 -7.08 13.60 -4.62
C GLN A 123 -7.86 14.55 -3.70
N ALA A 124 -9.18 14.40 -3.64
CA ALA A 124 -10.03 15.15 -2.73
C ALA A 124 -10.11 14.53 -1.32
N PHE A 125 -10.08 13.20 -1.22
CA PHE A 125 -10.29 12.50 0.04
C PHE A 125 -9.13 12.69 1.03
N ARG A 126 -9.46 12.93 2.30
CA ARG A 126 -8.51 13.06 3.41
C ARG A 126 -8.99 12.23 4.60
N GLY A 127 -8.21 11.22 4.99
CA GLY A 127 -8.51 10.34 6.12
C GLY A 127 -7.85 10.74 7.45
N PHE A 128 -7.18 11.90 7.53
CA PHE A 128 -6.46 12.34 8.73
C PHE A 128 -7.36 12.46 9.96
N ALA A 129 -6.80 12.12 11.12
CA ALA A 129 -7.38 12.52 12.39
C ALA A 129 -7.18 14.02 12.64
N ASP A 130 -7.95 14.56 13.59
CA ASP A 130 -7.96 15.99 13.90
C ASP A 130 -6.55 16.51 14.26
N GLY A 131 -6.17 17.61 13.60
CA GLY A 131 -4.88 18.27 13.82
C GLY A 131 -3.65 17.55 13.24
N VAL A 132 -3.77 16.33 12.71
CA VAL A 132 -2.63 15.56 12.18
C VAL A 132 -1.99 16.25 10.99
N ALA A 133 -2.76 16.76 10.03
CA ALA A 133 -2.22 17.49 8.87
C ALA A 133 -1.37 18.70 9.31
N ARG A 134 -1.87 19.48 10.29
CA ARG A 134 -1.13 20.61 10.87
C ARG A 134 0.12 20.15 11.64
N LYS A 135 0.06 18.99 12.31
CA LYS A 135 1.21 18.39 13.00
C LYS A 135 2.30 17.99 12.00
N ILE A 136 1.93 17.38 10.87
CA ILE A 136 2.87 16.99 9.80
C ILE A 136 3.61 18.23 9.29
N SER A 137 2.87 19.26 8.88
CA SER A 137 3.46 20.51 8.40
C SER A 137 4.49 21.08 9.38
N ARG A 138 4.12 21.29 10.65
CA ARG A 138 5.04 21.82 11.68
C ARG A 138 6.24 20.90 11.94
N SER A 139 6.03 19.59 11.93
CA SER A 139 7.08 18.61 12.25
C SER A 139 8.08 18.46 11.11
N CYS A 140 7.65 18.65 9.86
CA CYS A 140 8.52 18.56 8.70
C CYS A 140 9.28 19.87 8.42
N THR A 141 8.62 21.03 8.52
CA THR A 141 9.29 22.32 8.27
C THR A 141 10.29 22.70 9.36
N GLY A 142 10.10 22.18 10.59
CA GLY A 142 11.03 22.38 11.71
C GLY A 142 12.24 21.43 11.73
N ARG A 143 12.34 20.47 10.81
CA ARG A 143 13.48 19.54 10.75
C ARG A 143 14.63 20.14 9.95
N ASN A 144 15.84 20.05 10.49
CA ASN A 144 17.06 20.36 9.76
C ASN A 144 17.17 19.42 8.54
N LYS A 145 17.70 19.91 7.41
CA LYS A 145 17.89 19.19 6.13
C LYS A 145 18.62 17.82 6.23
N ASN A 146 19.21 17.51 7.39
CA ASN A 146 19.99 16.30 7.65
C ASN A 146 19.24 15.24 8.50
N SER A 147 18.05 15.52 9.02
CA SER A 147 17.30 14.57 9.87
C SER A 147 16.13 13.96 9.11
N GLY A 148 16.36 12.82 8.44
CA GLY A 148 15.33 11.92 7.89
C GLY A 148 14.20 12.61 7.12
N ASN A 149 14.28 12.59 5.79
CA ASN A 149 13.41 13.35 4.89
C ASN A 149 11.95 12.88 4.80
N THR A 150 11.53 11.93 5.64
CA THR A 150 10.21 11.31 5.51
C THR A 150 9.51 11.18 6.86
N ALA A 151 8.23 11.56 6.91
CA ALA A 151 7.32 11.28 8.02
C ALA A 151 6.24 10.29 7.54
N PRO A 152 6.27 9.03 7.98
CA PRO A 152 5.34 8.03 7.49
C PRO A 152 3.94 8.23 8.08
N ILE A 153 2.91 7.84 7.35
CA ILE A 153 1.52 7.89 7.80
C ILE A 153 0.99 6.46 7.93
N TYR A 154 0.15 6.23 8.94
CA TYR A 154 -0.42 4.93 9.25
C TYR A 154 -1.89 5.04 9.62
N TYR A 155 -2.63 3.94 9.48
CA TYR A 155 -3.97 3.83 10.05
C TYR A 155 -3.89 3.60 11.54
N GLN A 156 -4.64 4.39 12.30
CA GLN A 156 -4.84 4.21 13.73
C GLN A 156 -6.34 4.02 13.98
N PRO A 157 -6.76 2.91 14.58
CA PRO A 157 -8.11 2.80 15.12
C PRO A 157 -8.26 3.68 16.36
N ASP A 158 -9.39 4.38 16.45
CA ASP A 158 -9.82 5.21 17.57
C ASP A 158 -11.34 5.04 17.83
N GLU A 159 -11.86 5.76 18.82
CA GLU A 159 -13.28 5.69 19.20
C GLU A 159 -14.24 6.22 18.10
N PHE A 160 -13.73 7.00 17.14
CA PHE A 160 -14.48 7.61 16.05
C PHE A 160 -14.24 6.91 14.70
N GLY A 161 -13.54 5.77 14.69
CA GLY A 161 -13.28 4.94 13.52
C GLY A 161 -11.80 4.70 13.27
N VAL A 162 -11.41 4.64 12.00
CA VAL A 162 -10.01 4.40 11.63
C VAL A 162 -9.50 5.63 10.87
N ARG A 163 -8.49 6.30 11.40
CA ARG A 163 -8.00 7.58 10.88
C ARG A 163 -6.50 7.52 10.59
N TRP A 164 -6.04 8.41 9.72
CA TRP A 164 -4.62 8.52 9.40
C TRP A 164 -3.89 9.34 10.46
N GLN A 165 -2.80 8.77 10.97
CA GLN A 165 -1.93 9.37 11.97
C GLN A 165 -0.51 9.51 11.45
N MET A 166 0.19 10.54 11.94
CA MET A 166 1.61 10.73 11.63
C MET A 166 2.47 9.85 12.54
N GLY A 167 3.27 8.98 11.93
CA GLY A 167 4.29 8.20 12.61
C GLY A 167 5.66 8.87 12.64
N SER A 168 6.60 8.26 13.35
CA SER A 168 8.01 8.64 13.28
C SER A 168 8.79 7.68 12.37
N SER A 169 9.93 8.12 11.82
CA SER A 169 10.75 7.28 10.92
C SER A 169 11.32 6.03 11.60
N LYS A 170 11.41 6.02 12.94
CA LYS A 170 11.87 4.89 13.76
C LYS A 170 10.73 4.10 14.40
N GLN A 171 9.47 4.52 14.18
CA GLN A 171 8.33 3.80 14.72
C GLN A 171 8.25 2.41 14.09
N ASN A 172 7.94 1.43 14.92
CA ASN A 172 7.74 0.06 14.48
C ASN A 172 6.24 -0.24 14.57
N LEU A 173 5.63 -0.62 13.44
CA LEU A 173 4.28 -1.20 13.42
C LEU A 173 4.38 -2.61 12.89
N GLN A 174 3.74 -3.54 13.59
CA GLN A 174 3.78 -4.96 13.23
C GLN A 174 3.01 -5.28 11.95
N TYR A 175 2.06 -4.43 11.57
CA TYR A 175 1.16 -4.68 10.47
C TYR A 175 1.26 -3.62 9.36
N MET A 176 0.97 -4.03 8.14
CA MET A 176 0.89 -3.16 6.97
C MET A 176 -0.23 -3.62 6.04
N MET A 177 -0.90 -2.67 5.41
CA MET A 177 -1.86 -2.96 4.35
C MET A 177 -1.14 -2.89 3.00
N VAL A 178 -1.23 -3.96 2.22
CA VAL A 178 -0.58 -4.11 0.92
C VAL A 178 -1.63 -4.07 -0.17
N GLU A 179 -1.32 -3.34 -1.23
CA GLU A 179 -2.08 -3.27 -2.47
C GLU A 179 -1.28 -3.93 -3.60
N PHE A 180 -1.98 -4.67 -4.45
CA PHE A 180 -1.50 -5.20 -5.71
C PHE A 180 -2.32 -4.52 -6.82
N PRO A 181 -1.83 -3.36 -7.33
CA PRO A 181 -2.59 -2.51 -8.23
C PRO A 181 -2.90 -3.23 -9.54
N LYS A 182 -4.00 -2.83 -10.21
CA LYS A 182 -4.28 -3.30 -11.57
C LYS A 182 -3.13 -2.85 -12.49
N PRO A 183 -2.57 -3.72 -13.35
CA PRO A 183 -1.62 -3.31 -14.37
C PRO A 183 -2.22 -2.19 -15.24
N LYS A 184 -1.39 -1.23 -15.65
CA LYS A 184 -1.84 -0.09 -16.46
C LYS A 184 -2.21 -0.45 -17.91
N GLU A 185 -1.99 -1.68 -18.36
CA GLU A 185 -2.40 -2.13 -19.70
C GLU A 185 -3.94 -2.20 -19.77
N GLU A 186 -4.53 -1.57 -20.80
CA GLU A 186 -5.97 -1.42 -21.12
C GLU A 186 -6.70 -0.12 -20.69
N ALA A 187 -6.03 0.95 -20.26
CA ALA A 187 -6.70 2.27 -20.16
C ALA A 187 -6.60 3.13 -21.43
N GLU A 188 -5.66 2.82 -22.34
CA GLU A 188 -5.35 3.67 -23.50
C GLU A 188 -5.59 2.98 -24.87
N ALA A 189 -6.15 1.77 -24.90
CA ALA A 189 -6.39 1.02 -26.15
C ALA A 189 -7.86 1.07 -26.65
N GLY A 190 -8.64 2.07 -26.21
CA GLY A 190 -10.09 2.18 -26.51
C GLY A 190 -10.52 3.45 -27.28
N GLU A 191 -9.63 4.40 -27.52
CA GLU A 191 -9.96 5.62 -28.29
C GLU A 191 -9.08 5.70 -29.54
N GLY A 192 -9.44 4.96 -30.58
CA GLY A 192 -8.65 5.03 -31.81
C GLY A 192 -9.04 4.11 -32.94
N GLU A 193 -10.32 3.88 -33.24
CA GLU A 193 -10.71 3.43 -34.58
C GLU A 193 -12.22 3.56 -34.84
N THR A 194 -12.66 4.67 -35.44
CA THR A 194 -13.72 4.72 -36.46
C THR A 194 -13.66 6.08 -37.16
N GLY A 195 -12.70 6.21 -38.08
CA GLY A 195 -12.73 7.24 -39.13
C GLY A 195 -13.16 6.58 -40.43
N GLU A 196 -14.46 6.51 -40.65
CA GLU A 196 -15.08 5.98 -41.87
C GLU A 196 -14.75 6.89 -43.06
N THR A 197 -14.01 6.35 -44.04
CA THR A 197 -13.72 6.98 -45.31
C THR A 197 -15.00 7.12 -46.13
N GLN A 198 -15.52 8.35 -46.29
CA GLN A 198 -16.47 8.67 -47.36
C GLN A 198 -15.74 9.37 -48.51
N GLN A 199 -15.65 8.65 -49.63
CA GLN A 199 -15.35 9.13 -50.97
C GLN A 199 -16.45 10.08 -51.48
N PRO A 200 -16.09 10.95 -52.43
CA PRO A 200 -16.68 10.83 -53.77
C PRO A 200 -15.68 10.39 -54.84
#